data_AF-A0A2X0V7U0-F1
#
_entry.id   AF-A0A2X0V7U0-F1
#
_cell.length_a   1.000
_cell.length_b   1.000
_cell.length_c   1.000
_cell.angle_alpha   90.00
_cell.angle_beta   90.00
_cell.angle_gamma   90.00
#
_symmetry.space_group_name_H-M   'P 1'
#
loop_
_entity.id
_entity.type
_entity.pdbx_description
1 polymer ?
#
loop_
_entity_poly.entity_id
_entity_poly.type
_entity_poly.pdbx_seq_one_letter_code
_entity_poly.pdbx_strand_id
1 'polypeptide(L)'
;MTKLSLYFKKIIAQLLRNTEKKNKIKKQIGLINKKLGVTYNVFDGTELLEASIKSIKDNVDYINIIYQEISNFGQKITEKDLCEIQRLKNEGIVDEVICYQTDFSIKPQDNETNKRNIGVQHCKKNKCTHFLLMDTDEFYRGSEFLKAKEYIMLSNIDVSACSMYFYIKEPIYRSKYYQGSYFVPFICKLSPKTKIQLGVKAFCKVDPTRLPNKFSSCYVFAPEDITMHHFSLVREDLEKKFNNSTLNQDKKYKEYMLSTYDSVINYHYPSDLEIIEPDNKKIIEIIQVPNEFNIKIKQSN
;
A
#
# COMPACT_ATOMS: atom_id res chain seq x y z
N MET A 1 -1.91 21.24 19.49
CA MET A 1 -2.67 21.10 20.77
C MET A 1 -2.14 19.86 21.49
N THR A 2 -1.69 19.96 22.74
CA THR A 2 -1.03 18.84 23.43
C THR A 2 -2.03 17.80 23.96
N LYS A 3 -1.60 16.54 24.09
CA LYS A 3 -2.40 15.45 24.70
C LYS A 3 -2.91 15.86 26.08
N LEU A 4 -2.05 16.44 26.91
CA LEU A 4 -2.40 16.93 28.26
C LEU A 4 -3.52 17.99 28.22
N SER A 5 -3.49 18.91 27.26
CA SER A 5 -4.55 19.92 27.07
C SER A 5 -5.92 19.28 26.82
N LEU A 6 -5.97 18.20 26.03
CA LEU A 6 -7.24 17.50 25.76
C LEU A 6 -7.78 16.76 26.97
N TYR A 7 -6.93 16.11 27.77
CA TYR A 7 -7.36 15.50 29.02
C TYR A 7 -7.91 16.55 29.99
N PHE A 8 -7.27 17.71 30.11
CA PHE A 8 -7.76 18.81 30.95
C PHE A 8 -9.11 19.35 30.46
N LYS A 9 -9.26 19.59 29.14
CA LYS A 9 -10.53 19.99 28.52
C LYS A 9 -11.65 18.97 28.76
N LYS A 10 -11.33 17.66 28.76
CA LYS A 10 -12.30 16.60 29.06
C LYS A 10 -12.79 16.68 30.50
N ILE A 11 -11.89 16.92 31.47
CA ILE A 11 -12.24 17.09 32.88
C ILE A 11 -13.16 18.31 33.05
N ILE A 12 -12.81 19.46 32.46
CA ILE A 12 -13.66 20.65 32.49
C ILE A 12 -15.05 20.35 31.91
N ALA A 13 -15.13 19.72 30.73
CA ALA A 13 -16.42 19.38 30.12
C ALA A 13 -17.27 18.46 31.01
N GLN A 14 -16.63 17.54 31.75
CA GLN A 14 -17.30 16.69 32.72
C GLN A 14 -17.81 17.47 33.94
N LEU A 15 -17.00 18.37 34.50
CA LEU A 15 -17.41 19.24 35.61
C LEU A 15 -18.59 20.15 35.22
N LEU A 16 -18.58 20.66 33.99
CA LEU A 16 -19.66 21.46 33.42
C LEU A 16 -20.87 20.64 32.93
N ARG A 17 -20.87 19.30 33.12
CA ARG A 17 -21.92 18.39 32.64
C ARG A 17 -22.23 18.50 31.14
N ASN A 18 -21.27 18.96 30.34
CA ASN A 18 -21.42 19.08 28.88
C ASN A 18 -21.04 17.76 28.19
N THR A 19 -22.02 16.88 28.04
CA THR A 19 -21.85 15.52 27.50
C THR A 19 -21.37 15.51 26.05
N GLU A 20 -21.88 16.42 25.21
CA GLU A 20 -21.49 16.51 23.79
C GLU A 20 -20.01 16.86 23.65
N LYS A 21 -19.57 17.93 24.33
CA LYS A 21 -18.18 18.36 24.35
C LYS A 21 -17.27 17.27 24.91
N LYS A 22 -17.69 16.61 25.98
CA LYS A 22 -16.96 15.47 26.57
C LYS A 22 -16.78 14.34 25.55
N ASN A 23 -17.82 13.98 24.81
CA ASN A 23 -17.78 12.93 23.78
C ASN A 23 -16.87 13.31 22.60
N LYS A 24 -16.94 14.56 22.13
CA LYS A 24 -16.06 15.09 21.09
C LYS A 24 -14.59 15.01 21.50
N ILE A 25 -14.26 15.43 22.72
CA ILE A 25 -12.89 15.36 23.26
C ILE A 25 -12.45 13.90 23.46
N LYS A 26 -13.35 13.01 23.91
CA LYS A 26 -13.05 11.57 24.05
C LYS A 26 -12.65 10.95 22.71
N LYS A 27 -13.35 11.29 21.61
CA LYS A 27 -12.99 10.85 20.25
C LYS A 27 -11.60 11.36 19.86
N GLN A 28 -11.31 12.64 20.08
CA GLN A 28 -9.99 13.24 19.80
C GLN A 28 -8.85 12.55 20.57
N ILE A 29 -9.05 12.29 21.87
CA ILE A 29 -8.07 11.55 22.68
C ILE A 29 -7.90 10.12 22.16
N GLY A 30 -9.00 9.47 21.76
CA GLY A 30 -8.98 8.14 21.16
C GLY A 30 -8.07 8.08 19.94
N LEU A 31 -8.24 9.03 19.01
CA LEU A 31 -7.45 9.16 17.79
C LEU A 31 -5.97 9.47 18.07
N ILE A 32 -5.66 10.42 18.95
CA ILE A 32 -4.26 10.78 19.29
C ILE A 32 -3.49 9.62 19.95
N ASN A 33 -4.19 8.69 20.59
CA ASN A 33 -3.58 7.50 21.17
C ASN A 33 -3.38 6.38 20.15
N LYS A 34 -3.87 6.54 18.91
CA LYS A 34 -3.59 5.60 17.83
C LYS A 34 -2.39 6.08 17.04
N LYS A 35 -1.52 5.13 16.71
CA LYS A 35 -0.36 5.35 15.84
C LYS A 35 -0.44 4.39 14.67
N LEU A 36 -0.27 4.90 13.46
CA LEU A 36 -0.25 4.12 12.24
C LEU A 36 1.20 3.99 11.74
N GLY A 37 1.68 2.75 11.68
CA GLY A 37 2.95 2.43 11.02
C GLY A 37 2.72 1.95 9.59
N VAL A 38 3.50 2.41 8.63
CA VAL A 38 3.49 1.90 7.26
C VAL A 38 4.78 1.16 6.99
N THR A 39 4.66 0.02 6.33
CA THR A 39 5.82 -0.74 5.85
C THR A 39 5.76 -0.89 4.34
N TYR A 40 6.82 -0.45 3.69
CA TYR A 40 7.02 -0.57 2.26
C TYR A 40 7.82 -1.83 1.96
N ASN A 41 7.28 -2.70 1.10
CA ASN A 41 8.00 -3.84 0.57
C ASN A 41 8.68 -3.44 -0.74
N VAL A 42 10.02 -3.38 -0.75
CA VAL A 42 10.77 -2.78 -1.87
C VAL A 42 11.75 -3.78 -2.49
N PHE A 43 11.81 -3.76 -3.83
CA PHE A 43 12.88 -4.39 -4.61
C PHE A 43 13.13 -3.58 -5.89
N ASP A 44 12.05 -3.23 -6.60
CA ASP A 44 12.04 -2.34 -7.76
C ASP A 44 10.99 -1.22 -7.61
N GLY A 45 10.85 -0.37 -8.62
CA GLY A 45 9.87 0.71 -8.63
C GLY A 45 10.24 1.88 -7.72
N THR A 46 11.53 2.07 -7.38
CA THR A 46 11.96 3.14 -6.48
C THR A 46 11.69 4.53 -7.07
N GLU A 47 11.52 4.65 -8.38
CA GLU A 47 11.09 5.87 -9.06
C GLU A 47 9.72 6.40 -8.60
N LEU A 48 8.87 5.53 -8.03
CA LEU A 48 7.55 5.88 -7.48
C LEU A 48 7.56 6.05 -5.96
N LEU A 49 8.58 5.53 -5.28
CA LEU A 49 8.57 5.32 -3.83
C LEU A 49 8.43 6.64 -3.05
N GLU A 50 9.20 7.68 -3.40
CA GLU A 50 9.09 8.97 -2.72
C GLU A 50 7.71 9.59 -2.87
N ALA A 51 7.15 9.56 -4.08
CA ALA A 51 5.84 10.12 -4.36
C ALA A 51 4.73 9.33 -3.62
N SER A 52 4.85 8.00 -3.56
CA SER A 52 3.95 7.14 -2.77
C SER A 52 4.00 7.52 -1.29
N ILE A 53 5.19 7.63 -0.70
CA ILE A 53 5.38 8.04 0.69
C ILE A 53 4.78 9.42 0.94
N LYS A 54 5.03 10.39 0.05
CA LYS A 54 4.48 11.75 0.17
C LYS A 54 2.95 11.76 0.15
N SER A 55 2.30 10.87 -0.61
CA SER A 55 0.84 10.78 -0.68
C SER A 55 0.17 10.44 0.66
N ILE A 56 0.89 9.74 1.54
CA ILE A 56 0.39 9.29 2.86
C ILE A 56 1.08 9.96 4.05
N LYS A 57 2.16 10.74 3.86
CA LYS A 57 3.07 11.18 4.94
C LYS A 57 2.35 11.92 6.07
N ASP A 58 1.37 12.78 5.75
CA ASP A 58 0.61 13.56 6.74
C ASP A 58 -0.36 12.71 7.57
N ASN A 59 -0.57 11.45 7.18
CA ASN A 59 -1.52 10.53 7.80
C ASN A 59 -0.87 9.42 8.62
N VAL A 60 0.45 9.37 8.71
CA VAL A 60 1.19 8.23 9.27
C VAL A 60 2.20 8.68 10.30
N ASP A 61 2.44 7.83 11.31
CA ASP A 61 3.28 8.15 12.47
C ASP A 61 4.67 7.52 12.40
N TYR A 62 4.84 6.54 11.53
CA TYR A 62 6.07 5.76 11.38
C TYR A 62 6.09 5.09 10.01
N ILE A 63 7.21 5.15 9.29
CA ILE A 63 7.41 4.54 7.99
C ILE A 63 8.72 3.76 8.01
N ASN A 64 8.65 2.47 7.67
CA ASN A 64 9.82 1.66 7.39
C ASN A 64 9.82 1.13 5.95
N ILE A 65 11.01 0.99 5.38
CA ILE A 65 11.24 0.29 4.11
C ILE A 65 11.91 -1.04 4.41
N ILE A 66 11.33 -2.13 3.92
CA ILE A 66 11.95 -3.46 3.90
C ILE A 66 12.38 -3.74 2.46
N TYR A 67 13.67 -3.53 2.18
CA TYR A 67 14.23 -3.77 0.85
C TYR A 67 14.97 -5.11 0.81
N GLN A 68 15.30 -5.60 -0.38
CA GLN A 68 16.19 -6.75 -0.55
C GLN A 68 17.18 -6.44 -1.68
N GLU A 69 18.40 -6.95 -1.56
CA GLU A 69 19.44 -6.71 -2.58
C GLU A 69 19.39 -7.72 -3.73
N ILE A 70 18.74 -8.86 -3.53
CA ILE A 70 18.58 -9.92 -4.53
C ILE A 70 17.10 -10.29 -4.60
N SER A 71 16.52 -10.36 -5.80
CA SER A 71 15.13 -10.76 -5.98
C SER A 71 14.90 -12.22 -5.63
N ASN A 72 13.62 -12.60 -5.48
CA ASN A 72 13.21 -14.00 -5.40
C ASN A 72 13.68 -14.85 -6.58
N PHE A 73 14.12 -14.22 -7.68
CA PHE A 73 14.59 -14.85 -8.91
C PHE A 73 16.08 -14.59 -9.19
N GLY A 74 16.83 -14.07 -8.21
CA GLY A 74 18.29 -13.89 -8.31
C GLY A 74 18.74 -12.60 -8.97
N GLN A 75 17.84 -11.68 -9.33
CA GLN A 75 18.24 -10.39 -9.90
C GLN A 75 18.77 -9.45 -8.82
N LYS A 76 19.86 -8.75 -9.09
CA LYS A 76 20.41 -7.77 -8.15
C LYS A 76 19.61 -6.47 -8.21
N ILE A 77 19.43 -5.83 -7.06
CA ILE A 77 18.98 -4.43 -6.98
C ILE A 77 19.96 -3.55 -7.73
N THR A 78 19.47 -2.48 -8.36
CA THR A 78 20.36 -1.53 -9.05
C THR A 78 21.00 -0.58 -8.04
N GLU A 79 22.16 -0.03 -8.38
CA GLU A 79 22.77 1.04 -7.58
C GLU A 79 21.86 2.26 -7.46
N LYS A 80 21.11 2.60 -8.53
CA LYS A 80 20.11 3.67 -8.51
C LYS A 80 19.04 3.43 -7.45
N ASP A 81 18.43 2.23 -7.44
CA ASP A 81 17.39 1.87 -6.47
C ASP A 81 17.93 1.91 -5.03
N LEU A 82 19.14 1.38 -4.81
CA LEU A 82 19.77 1.37 -3.48
C LEU A 82 20.10 2.78 -3.00
N CYS A 83 20.67 3.63 -3.88
CA CYS A 83 20.95 5.03 -3.59
C CYS A 83 19.68 5.79 -3.23
N GLU A 84 18.58 5.57 -3.94
CA GLU A 84 17.29 6.21 -3.65
C GLU A 84 16.76 5.81 -2.27
N ILE A 85 16.78 4.51 -1.94
CA ILE A 85 16.35 4.03 -0.61
C ILE A 85 17.20 4.67 0.51
N GLN A 86 18.51 4.75 0.34
CA GLN A 86 19.40 5.37 1.33
C GLN A 86 19.20 6.88 1.43
N ARG A 87 18.96 7.56 0.30
CA ARG A 87 18.64 8.98 0.26
C ARG A 87 17.38 9.29 1.07
N LEU A 88 16.29 8.53 0.87
CA LEU A 88 15.04 8.69 1.62
C LEU A 88 15.24 8.57 3.14
N LYS A 89 16.15 7.69 3.57
CA LYS A 89 16.52 7.54 4.98
C LYS A 89 17.35 8.72 5.49
N ASN A 90 18.35 9.14 4.74
CA ASN A 90 19.26 10.23 5.12
C ASN A 90 18.53 11.58 5.20
N GLU A 91 17.55 11.81 4.32
CA GLU A 91 16.70 13.01 4.32
C GLU A 91 15.56 12.96 5.35
N GLY A 92 15.40 11.85 6.09
CA GLY A 92 14.33 11.69 7.08
C GLY A 92 12.92 11.56 6.49
N ILE A 93 12.81 11.24 5.19
CA ILE A 93 11.53 10.97 4.53
C ILE A 93 10.91 9.69 5.11
N VAL A 94 11.75 8.70 5.43
CA VAL A 94 11.38 7.48 6.16
C VAL A 94 12.11 7.36 7.49
N ASP A 95 11.50 6.66 8.44
CA ASP A 95 12.05 6.48 9.79
C ASP A 95 13.08 5.37 9.83
N GLU A 96 12.92 4.29 9.05
CA GLU A 96 13.84 3.15 9.04
C GLU A 96 13.93 2.49 7.66
N VAL A 97 15.10 1.91 7.38
CA VAL A 97 15.37 1.07 6.21
C VAL A 97 16.01 -0.21 6.72
N ILE A 98 15.46 -1.36 6.34
CA ILE A 98 15.94 -2.68 6.75
C ILE A 98 16.16 -3.55 5.51
N CYS A 99 17.35 -4.14 5.41
CA CYS A 99 17.66 -5.12 4.38
C CYS A 99 17.13 -6.49 4.78
N TYR A 100 16.37 -7.11 3.89
CA TYR A 100 15.99 -8.51 3.94
C TYR A 100 16.95 -9.33 3.08
N GLN A 101 17.38 -10.47 3.63
CA GLN A 101 18.18 -11.45 2.91
C GLN A 101 17.24 -12.48 2.29
N THR A 102 17.22 -12.56 0.97
CA THR A 102 16.35 -13.48 0.23
C THR A 102 16.74 -14.92 0.50
N ASP A 103 15.77 -15.73 0.91
CA ASP A 103 15.95 -17.14 1.13
C ASP A 103 15.47 -17.92 -0.10
N PHE A 104 16.40 -18.49 -0.85
CA PHE A 104 16.11 -19.28 -2.05
C PHE A 104 15.55 -20.68 -1.76
N SER A 105 15.54 -21.11 -0.49
CA SER A 105 14.98 -22.40 -0.09
C SER A 105 13.46 -22.38 0.11
N ILE A 106 12.86 -21.19 0.16
CA ILE A 106 11.41 -20.99 0.37
C ILE A 106 10.75 -20.39 -0.88
N LYS A 107 9.40 -20.40 -0.91
CA LYS A 107 8.67 -19.85 -2.06
C LYS A 107 8.76 -18.31 -2.06
N PRO A 108 8.68 -17.65 -3.23
CA PRO A 108 8.67 -16.19 -3.31
C PRO A 108 7.59 -15.52 -2.45
N GLN A 109 6.39 -16.14 -2.34
CA GLN A 109 5.31 -15.62 -1.49
C GLN A 109 5.65 -15.72 0.00
N ASP A 110 6.47 -16.69 0.40
CA ASP A 110 6.96 -16.83 1.78
C ASP A 110 8.02 -15.75 2.08
N ASN A 111 8.95 -15.49 1.15
CA ASN A 111 9.88 -14.36 1.24
C ASN A 111 9.13 -13.02 1.39
N GLU A 112 8.12 -12.79 0.55
CA GLU A 112 7.28 -11.60 0.62
C GLU A 112 6.57 -11.48 1.99
N THR A 113 5.99 -12.57 2.48
CA THR A 113 5.35 -12.63 3.79
C THR A 113 6.35 -12.37 4.93
N ASN A 114 7.57 -12.89 4.83
CA ASN A 114 8.63 -12.67 5.81
C ASN A 114 9.09 -11.21 5.86
N LYS A 115 9.27 -10.57 4.71
CA LYS A 115 9.56 -9.13 4.63
C LYS A 115 8.49 -8.29 5.29
N ARG A 116 7.22 -8.53 4.94
CA ARG A 116 6.07 -7.85 5.54
C ARG A 116 6.02 -8.07 7.05
N ASN A 117 6.34 -9.27 7.54
CA ASN A 117 6.43 -9.55 8.97
C ASN A 117 7.53 -8.76 9.69
N ILE A 118 8.71 -8.60 9.09
CA ILE A 118 9.79 -7.76 9.66
C ILE A 118 9.28 -6.32 9.82
N GLY A 119 8.69 -5.75 8.78
CA GLY A 119 8.10 -4.41 8.83
C GLY A 119 7.04 -4.27 9.93
N VAL A 120 6.15 -5.24 10.06
CA VAL A 120 5.15 -5.28 11.14
C VAL A 120 5.79 -5.36 12.53
N GLN A 121 6.89 -6.11 12.72
CA GLN A 121 7.60 -6.10 14.00
C GLN A 121 8.18 -4.72 14.31
N HIS A 122 8.68 -4.00 13.30
CA HIS A 122 9.20 -2.65 13.47
C HIS A 122 8.10 -1.64 13.80
N CYS A 123 6.90 -1.78 13.24
CA CYS A 123 5.73 -1.04 13.67
C CYS A 123 5.42 -1.28 15.16
N LYS A 124 5.51 -2.54 15.65
CA LYS A 124 5.30 -2.85 17.08
C LYS A 124 6.37 -2.22 17.97
N LYS A 125 7.65 -2.34 17.60
CA LYS A 125 8.77 -1.72 18.34
C LYS A 125 8.57 -0.21 18.49
N ASN A 126 8.01 0.43 17.46
CA ASN A 126 7.69 1.86 17.44
C ASN A 126 6.31 2.21 18.04
N LYS A 127 5.71 1.28 18.80
CA LYS A 127 4.45 1.48 19.54
C LYS A 127 3.27 1.87 18.65
N CYS A 128 3.28 1.44 17.39
CA CYS A 128 2.12 1.58 16.51
C CYS A 128 0.96 0.73 17.05
N THR A 129 -0.26 1.19 16.83
CA THR A 129 -1.48 0.45 17.18
C THR A 129 -2.20 -0.09 15.95
N HIS A 130 -1.82 0.39 14.78
CA HIS A 130 -2.28 -0.07 13.48
C HIS A 130 -1.10 -0.10 12.52
N PHE A 131 -1.23 -0.86 11.45
CA PHE A 131 -0.27 -0.90 10.37
C PHE A 131 -0.95 -0.90 9.00
N LEU A 132 -0.20 -0.51 7.98
CA LEU A 132 -0.56 -0.64 6.57
C LEU A 132 0.67 -1.19 5.83
N LEU A 133 0.43 -2.17 4.94
CA LEU A 133 1.45 -2.75 4.09
C LEU A 133 1.31 -2.13 2.70
N MET A 134 2.38 -1.54 2.18
CA MET A 134 2.38 -0.90 0.87
C MET A 134 3.50 -1.42 -0.02
N ASP A 135 3.25 -1.35 -1.32
CA ASP A 135 4.29 -1.48 -2.34
C ASP A 135 4.63 -0.08 -2.90
N THR A 136 5.71 0.04 -3.68
CA THR A 136 6.27 1.34 -4.14
C THR A 136 5.32 2.13 -5.04
N ASP A 137 4.38 1.44 -5.67
CA ASP A 137 3.46 1.92 -6.69
C ASP A 137 2.03 2.12 -6.20
N GLU A 138 1.81 2.14 -4.89
CA GLU A 138 0.49 2.32 -4.28
C GLU A 138 0.34 3.72 -3.68
N PHE A 139 -0.74 4.41 -4.04
CA PHE A 139 -0.96 5.80 -3.66
C PHE A 139 -2.39 6.01 -3.13
N TYR A 140 -2.54 7.01 -2.27
CA TYR A 140 -3.85 7.36 -1.71
C TYR A 140 -4.02 8.87 -1.67
N ARG A 141 -5.25 9.35 -1.83
CA ARG A 141 -5.55 10.76 -1.59
C ARG A 141 -5.57 11.05 -0.10
N GLY A 142 -4.83 12.07 0.33
CA GLY A 142 -4.63 12.36 1.75
C GLY A 142 -5.93 12.61 2.54
N SER A 143 -6.94 13.24 1.93
CA SER A 143 -8.23 13.53 2.57
C SER A 143 -9.12 12.29 2.73
N GLU A 144 -9.16 11.42 1.72
CA GLU A 144 -9.83 10.11 1.78
C GLU A 144 -9.16 9.20 2.81
N PHE A 145 -7.81 9.12 2.77
CA PHE A 145 -7.01 8.36 3.72
C PHE A 145 -7.29 8.79 5.18
N LEU A 146 -7.30 10.10 5.44
CA LEU A 146 -7.56 10.61 6.79
C LEU A 146 -8.93 10.16 7.31
N LYS A 147 -9.98 10.34 6.52
CA LYS A 147 -11.35 9.96 6.90
C LYS A 147 -11.48 8.46 7.14
N ALA A 148 -10.94 7.64 6.23
CA ALA A 148 -10.96 6.19 6.36
C ALA A 148 -10.18 5.71 7.60
N LYS A 149 -8.98 6.27 7.84
CA LYS A 149 -8.16 6.01 9.04
C LYS A 149 -8.94 6.32 10.32
N GLU A 150 -9.56 7.50 10.41
CA GLU A 150 -10.33 7.89 11.58
C GLU A 150 -11.52 6.95 11.81
N TYR A 151 -12.24 6.57 10.74
CA TYR A 151 -13.34 5.62 10.84
C TYR A 151 -12.88 4.26 11.38
N ILE A 152 -11.79 3.69 10.85
CA ILE A 152 -11.22 2.41 11.33
C ILE A 152 -10.89 2.48 12.82
N MET A 153 -10.21 3.55 13.23
CA MET A 153 -9.74 3.73 14.60
C MET A 153 -10.89 3.95 15.59
N LEU A 154 -11.94 4.67 15.19
CA LEU A 154 -13.11 4.96 16.03
C LEU A 154 -14.08 3.78 16.11
N SER A 155 -14.24 3.05 15.00
CA SER A 155 -15.10 1.86 14.90
C SER A 155 -14.39 0.59 15.37
N ASN A 156 -13.10 0.66 15.73
CA ASN A 156 -12.29 -0.46 16.21
C ASN A 156 -12.31 -1.65 15.23
N ILE A 157 -12.12 -1.34 13.94
CA ILE A 157 -12.03 -2.32 12.86
C ILE A 157 -10.65 -3.00 12.91
N ASP A 158 -10.62 -4.34 12.86
CA ASP A 158 -9.37 -5.09 12.93
C ASP A 158 -8.67 -5.18 11.57
N VAL A 159 -9.41 -5.36 10.48
CA VAL A 159 -8.89 -5.38 9.11
C VAL A 159 -9.80 -4.61 8.17
N SER A 160 -9.22 -3.90 7.21
CA SER A 160 -9.98 -3.19 6.19
C SER A 160 -9.42 -3.43 4.80
N ALA A 161 -10.25 -3.20 3.79
CA ALA A 161 -9.84 -3.22 2.39
C ALA A 161 -10.56 -2.11 1.60
N CYS A 162 -9.98 -1.73 0.47
CA CYS A 162 -10.57 -0.76 -0.45
C CYS A 162 -10.36 -1.20 -1.90
N SER A 163 -11.15 -0.61 -2.81
CA SER A 163 -10.98 -0.82 -4.24
C SER A 163 -9.71 -0.14 -4.75
N MET A 164 -9.35 -0.41 -6.01
CA MET A 164 -8.21 0.24 -6.64
C MET A 164 -8.51 0.64 -8.08
N TYR A 165 -7.92 1.76 -8.51
CA TYR A 165 -7.69 2.03 -9.92
C TYR A 165 -6.31 1.54 -10.32
N PHE A 166 -6.12 1.19 -11.58
CA PHE A 166 -4.78 0.96 -12.12
C PHE A 166 -4.43 2.02 -13.16
N TYR A 167 -3.14 2.36 -13.20
CA TYR A 167 -2.55 3.31 -14.14
C TYR A 167 -1.59 2.56 -15.08
N ILE A 168 -1.49 3.05 -16.31
CA ILE A 168 -0.63 2.48 -17.35
C ILE A 168 0.19 3.55 -18.01
N LYS A 169 1.42 3.22 -18.43
CA LYS A 169 2.31 4.00 -19.30
C LYS A 169 2.76 5.37 -18.76
N GLU A 170 1.82 6.23 -18.41
CA GLU A 170 2.02 7.54 -17.83
C GLU A 170 1.09 7.75 -16.62
N PRO A 171 1.45 8.62 -15.66
CA PRO A 171 0.63 8.84 -14.46
C PRO A 171 -0.71 9.53 -14.71
N ILE A 172 -1.08 9.75 -15.98
CA ILE A 172 -2.32 10.38 -16.43
C ILE A 172 -3.28 9.41 -17.11
N TYR A 173 -2.86 8.17 -17.42
CA TYR A 173 -3.74 7.17 -18.05
C TYR A 173 -4.14 6.12 -17.02
N ARG A 174 -5.44 6.03 -16.76
CA ARG A 174 -6.00 5.19 -15.70
C ARG A 174 -7.23 4.47 -16.19
N SER A 175 -7.52 3.30 -15.62
CA SER A 175 -8.81 2.65 -15.78
C SER A 175 -9.98 3.59 -15.45
N LYS A 176 -11.03 3.55 -16.27
CA LYS A 176 -12.25 4.33 -16.05
C LYS A 176 -12.94 3.90 -14.76
N TYR A 177 -13.04 2.59 -14.55
CA TYR A 177 -13.65 1.99 -13.37
C TYR A 177 -12.59 1.39 -12.45
N TYR A 178 -12.91 1.33 -11.16
CA TYR A 178 -12.12 0.63 -10.17
C TYR A 178 -12.25 -0.89 -10.36
N GLN A 179 -11.30 -1.66 -9.83
CA GLN A 179 -11.39 -3.12 -9.84
C GLN A 179 -12.53 -3.58 -8.92
N GLY A 180 -13.59 -4.17 -9.51
CA GLY A 180 -14.81 -4.53 -8.76
C GLY A 180 -14.74 -5.85 -8.00
N SER A 181 -13.79 -6.74 -8.31
CA SER A 181 -13.74 -8.09 -7.73
C SER A 181 -12.44 -8.39 -6.97
N TYR A 182 -11.50 -7.45 -6.92
CA TYR A 182 -10.22 -7.59 -6.23
C TYR A 182 -9.91 -6.30 -5.48
N PHE A 183 -9.59 -6.44 -4.20
CA PHE A 183 -9.38 -5.33 -3.28
C PHE A 183 -7.95 -5.33 -2.75
N VAL A 184 -7.52 -4.20 -2.22
CA VAL A 184 -6.23 -4.08 -1.52
C VAL A 184 -6.46 -4.02 -0.01
N PRO A 185 -5.79 -4.86 0.81
CA PRO A 185 -5.79 -4.71 2.25
C PRO A 185 -5.25 -3.34 2.64
N PHE A 186 -6.04 -2.59 3.40
CA PHE A 186 -5.72 -1.24 3.81
C PHE A 186 -5.17 -1.25 5.25
N ILE A 187 -5.71 -0.45 6.16
CA ILE A 187 -5.21 -0.37 7.52
C ILE A 187 -5.72 -1.58 8.33
N CYS A 188 -4.78 -2.21 9.03
CA CYS A 188 -5.02 -3.32 9.94
C CYS A 188 -4.62 -2.95 11.36
N LYS A 189 -5.35 -3.47 12.34
CA LYS A 189 -5.05 -3.28 13.76
C LYS A 189 -3.87 -4.14 14.18
N LEU A 190 -3.02 -3.55 15.00
CA LEU A 190 -1.80 -4.18 15.51
C LEU A 190 -1.97 -4.61 16.96
N SER A 191 -1.61 -5.85 17.24
CA SER A 191 -1.50 -6.42 18.58
C SER A 191 -0.14 -7.10 18.75
N PRO A 192 0.29 -7.42 19.99
CA PRO A 192 1.55 -8.14 20.20
C PRO A 192 1.63 -9.46 19.41
N LYS A 193 0.50 -10.16 19.24
CA LYS A 193 0.40 -11.46 18.56
C LYS A 193 0.15 -11.36 17.05
N THR A 194 -0.04 -10.16 16.51
CA THR A 194 -0.27 -9.96 15.07
C THR A 194 0.95 -10.40 14.28
N LYS A 195 0.74 -11.24 13.27
CA LYS A 195 1.74 -11.59 12.26
C LYS A 195 1.02 -11.74 10.92
N ILE A 196 1.70 -11.46 9.83
CA ILE A 196 1.20 -11.74 8.49
C ILE A 196 1.33 -13.24 8.24
N GLN A 197 0.29 -13.85 7.67
CA GLN A 197 0.24 -15.29 7.49
C GLN A 197 -0.53 -15.67 6.22
N LEU A 198 0.08 -16.53 5.40
CA LEU A 198 -0.58 -17.15 4.25
C LEU A 198 -1.68 -18.13 4.69
N GLY A 199 -2.64 -18.38 3.80
CA GLY A 199 -3.74 -19.33 4.02
C GLY A 199 -4.79 -18.84 5.02
N VAL A 200 -4.72 -17.58 5.47
CA VAL A 200 -5.78 -16.96 6.27
C VAL A 200 -7.03 -16.79 5.39
N LYS A 201 -8.19 -17.19 5.91
CA LYS A 201 -9.47 -16.98 5.23
C LYS A 201 -9.74 -15.48 5.11
N ALA A 202 -9.62 -14.95 3.90
CA ALA A 202 -9.88 -13.55 3.60
C ALA A 202 -11.37 -13.21 3.73
N PHE A 203 -11.68 -11.96 4.09
CA PHE A 203 -13.05 -11.44 4.15
C PHE A 203 -13.54 -10.89 2.81
N CYS A 204 -12.62 -10.65 1.87
CA CYS A 204 -12.86 -10.32 0.47
C CYS A 204 -11.67 -10.81 -0.37
N LYS A 205 -11.75 -10.74 -1.70
CA LYS A 205 -10.66 -11.20 -2.58
C LYS A 205 -9.52 -10.16 -2.55
N VAL A 206 -8.40 -10.53 -1.94
CA VAL A 206 -7.23 -9.67 -1.70
C VAL A 206 -5.94 -10.46 -1.88
N ASP A 207 -4.80 -9.77 -1.86
CA ASP A 207 -3.48 -10.39 -1.79
C ASP A 207 -3.32 -11.18 -0.46
N PRO A 208 -3.12 -12.51 -0.52
CA PRO A 208 -2.98 -13.33 0.68
C PRO A 208 -1.69 -13.02 1.46
N THR A 209 -0.66 -12.44 0.83
CA THR A 209 0.61 -12.09 1.50
C THR A 209 0.47 -10.89 2.45
N ARG A 210 -0.72 -10.25 2.52
CA ARG A 210 -0.94 -9.03 3.31
C ARG A 210 -1.89 -9.20 4.49
N LEU A 211 -2.41 -10.40 4.72
CA LEU A 211 -3.41 -10.65 5.75
C LEU A 211 -2.80 -10.95 7.12
N PRO A 212 -3.30 -10.32 8.21
CA PRO A 212 -2.93 -10.71 9.55
C PRO A 212 -3.54 -12.07 9.92
N ASN A 213 -2.83 -12.80 10.77
CA ASN A 213 -3.17 -14.15 11.22
C ASN A 213 -4.53 -14.28 11.91
N LYS A 214 -5.03 -13.21 12.56
CA LYS A 214 -6.30 -13.21 13.28
C LYS A 214 -6.95 -11.82 13.25
N PHE A 215 -8.26 -11.80 13.06
CA PHE A 215 -9.11 -10.62 13.15
C PHE A 215 -10.55 -11.06 13.45
N SER A 216 -11.34 -10.16 14.04
CA SER A 216 -12.75 -10.43 14.39
C SER A 216 -13.71 -9.44 13.73
N SER A 217 -13.26 -8.24 13.38
CA SER A 217 -14.03 -7.26 12.61
C SER A 217 -13.35 -6.94 11.29
N CYS A 218 -14.13 -6.86 10.22
CA CYS A 218 -13.64 -6.51 8.89
C CYS A 218 -14.52 -5.41 8.27
N TYR A 219 -13.94 -4.62 7.38
CA TYR A 219 -14.68 -3.59 6.66
C TYR A 219 -14.12 -3.38 5.25
N VAL A 220 -14.99 -3.39 4.25
CA VAL A 220 -14.64 -3.05 2.86
C VAL A 220 -15.23 -1.68 2.58
N PHE A 221 -14.36 -0.71 2.26
CA PHE A 221 -14.80 0.65 1.94
C PHE A 221 -15.48 0.72 0.58
N ALA A 222 -16.46 1.61 0.47
CA ALA A 222 -16.98 2.01 -0.82
C ALA A 222 -15.89 2.81 -1.58
N PRO A 223 -15.81 2.71 -2.92
CA PRO A 223 -14.81 3.42 -3.72
C PRO A 223 -14.81 4.94 -3.51
N GLU A 224 -15.97 5.52 -3.18
CA GLU A 224 -16.14 6.95 -2.92
C GLU A 224 -15.53 7.41 -1.57
N ASP A 225 -15.34 6.48 -0.63
CA ASP A 225 -14.75 6.78 0.67
C ASP A 225 -13.22 6.79 0.60
N ILE A 226 -12.66 5.77 -0.06
CA ILE A 226 -11.23 5.62 -0.32
C ILE A 226 -10.97 4.61 -1.43
N THR A 227 -10.05 4.96 -2.33
CA THR A 227 -9.56 4.06 -3.37
C THR A 227 -8.04 4.14 -3.46
N MET A 228 -7.37 3.01 -3.66
CA MET A 228 -5.95 2.96 -3.93
C MET A 228 -5.66 3.24 -5.42
N HIS A 229 -4.66 4.06 -5.69
CA HIS A 229 -4.20 4.39 -7.04
C HIS A 229 -2.94 3.57 -7.35
N HIS A 230 -3.08 2.53 -8.16
CA HIS A 230 -2.04 1.55 -8.42
C HIS A 230 -1.27 1.88 -9.70
N PHE A 231 -0.03 2.34 -9.57
CA PHE A 231 0.84 2.73 -10.67
C PHE A 231 1.72 1.59 -11.15
N SER A 232 1.26 0.34 -11.07
CA SER A 232 2.07 -0.86 -11.34
C SER A 232 2.60 -0.99 -12.77
N LEU A 233 1.93 -0.34 -13.73
CA LEU A 233 2.32 -0.30 -15.14
C LEU A 233 2.83 1.09 -15.57
N VAL A 234 3.12 1.96 -14.61
CA VAL A 234 3.88 3.20 -14.81
C VAL A 234 5.28 2.94 -14.25
N ARG A 235 6.22 2.68 -15.14
CA ARG A 235 7.59 2.29 -14.79
C ARG A 235 8.57 2.97 -15.74
N GLU A 236 9.76 3.28 -15.24
CA GLU A 236 10.87 3.66 -16.14
C GLU A 236 11.34 2.46 -16.96
N ASP A 237 11.39 1.28 -16.31
CA ASP A 237 11.75 -0.01 -16.86
C ASP A 237 10.62 -1.03 -16.57
N LEU A 238 9.70 -1.15 -17.53
CA LEU A 238 8.59 -2.08 -17.42
C LEU A 238 9.06 -3.54 -17.54
N GLU A 239 10.10 -3.81 -18.33
CA GLU A 239 10.60 -5.18 -18.52
C GLU A 239 11.09 -5.78 -17.20
N LYS A 240 11.87 -5.00 -16.42
CA LYS A 240 12.34 -5.42 -15.08
C LYS A 240 11.20 -5.76 -14.13
N LYS A 241 10.10 -4.99 -14.15
CA LYS A 241 8.89 -5.27 -13.34
C LYS A 241 8.29 -6.62 -13.70
N PHE A 242 8.18 -6.92 -15.00
CA PHE A 242 7.61 -8.17 -15.47
C PHE A 242 8.52 -9.36 -15.17
N ASN A 243 9.84 -9.20 -15.36
CA ASN A 243 10.82 -10.25 -15.08
C ASN A 243 10.87 -10.67 -13.59
N ASN A 244 10.60 -9.76 -12.66
CA ASN A 244 10.61 -10.04 -11.22
C ASN A 244 9.24 -10.40 -10.62
N SER A 245 8.21 -10.56 -11.44
CA SER A 245 6.87 -10.91 -10.95
C SER A 245 6.84 -12.31 -10.36
N THR A 246 6.29 -12.46 -9.15
CA THR A 246 6.05 -13.78 -8.52
C THR A 246 5.07 -14.64 -9.34
N LEU A 247 4.29 -14.02 -10.23
CA LEU A 247 3.39 -14.71 -11.16
C LEU A 247 4.13 -15.50 -12.26
N ASN A 248 5.43 -15.24 -12.49
CA ASN A 248 6.21 -15.96 -13.50
C ASN A 248 6.44 -17.45 -13.20
N GLN A 249 6.06 -17.92 -12.00
CA GLN A 249 6.14 -19.33 -11.61
C GLN A 249 5.15 -20.22 -12.37
N ASP A 250 4.06 -19.65 -12.89
CA ASP A 250 3.01 -20.38 -13.60
C ASP A 250 2.99 -19.95 -15.07
N LYS A 251 3.06 -20.93 -15.97
CA LYS A 251 3.12 -20.72 -17.42
C LYS A 251 1.93 -19.89 -17.93
N LYS A 252 0.72 -20.15 -17.41
CA LYS A 252 -0.50 -19.45 -17.81
C LYS A 252 -0.41 -17.96 -17.45
N TYR A 253 0.11 -17.66 -16.26
CA TYR A 253 0.30 -16.28 -15.83
C TYR A 253 1.47 -15.60 -16.56
N LYS A 254 2.50 -16.35 -16.95
CA LYS A 254 3.59 -15.81 -17.78
C LYS A 254 3.09 -15.32 -19.13
N GLU A 255 2.20 -16.06 -19.79
CA GLU A 255 1.57 -15.64 -21.05
C GLU A 255 0.71 -14.37 -20.86
N TYR A 256 -0.10 -14.32 -19.79
CA TYR A 256 -0.84 -13.11 -19.41
C TYR A 256 0.07 -11.89 -19.17
N MET A 257 1.20 -12.11 -18.49
CA MET A 257 2.18 -11.06 -18.21
C MET A 257 2.82 -10.55 -19.50
N LEU A 258 3.23 -11.43 -20.42
CA LEU A 258 3.75 -11.00 -21.73
C LEU A 258 2.71 -10.21 -22.53
N SER A 259 1.46 -10.68 -22.59
CA SER A 259 0.39 -9.94 -23.25
C SER A 259 0.17 -8.56 -22.62
N THR A 260 0.17 -8.48 -21.29
CA THR A 260 0.00 -7.19 -20.59
C THR A 260 1.15 -6.24 -20.92
N TYR A 261 2.39 -6.74 -20.92
CA TYR A 261 3.58 -5.96 -21.31
C TYR A 261 3.44 -5.38 -22.73
N ASP A 262 3.15 -6.24 -23.71
CA ASP A 262 3.00 -5.84 -25.11
C ASP A 262 1.89 -4.80 -25.29
N SER A 263 0.78 -5.00 -24.58
CA SER A 263 -0.38 -4.11 -24.65
C SER A 263 -0.08 -2.73 -24.07
N VAL A 264 0.70 -2.65 -22.99
CA VAL A 264 1.09 -1.38 -22.36
C VAL A 264 2.11 -0.63 -23.21
N ILE A 265 3.14 -1.31 -23.73
CA ILE A 265 4.16 -0.68 -24.58
C ILE A 265 3.52 -0.08 -25.83
N ASN A 266 2.64 -0.85 -26.49
CA ASN A 266 1.97 -0.44 -27.72
C ASN A 266 0.73 0.44 -27.48
N TYR A 267 0.40 0.77 -26.22
CA TYR A 267 -0.75 1.59 -25.89
C TYR A 267 -0.63 3.02 -26.45
N HIS A 268 -1.70 3.51 -27.05
CA HIS A 268 -1.84 4.90 -27.50
C HIS A 268 -3.25 5.41 -27.17
N TYR A 269 -3.34 6.53 -26.45
CA TYR A 269 -4.61 7.21 -26.19
C TYR A 269 -5.19 7.78 -27.51
N PRO A 270 -6.53 7.76 -27.75
CA PRO A 270 -7.62 7.44 -26.83
C PRO A 270 -8.13 5.99 -26.87
N SER A 271 -7.32 5.02 -27.31
CA SER A 271 -7.74 3.62 -27.34
C SER A 271 -7.96 3.05 -25.93
N ASP A 272 -8.74 1.98 -25.86
CA ASP A 272 -8.83 1.13 -24.65
C ASP A 272 -7.64 0.16 -24.59
N LEU A 273 -7.30 -0.28 -23.37
CA LEU A 273 -6.25 -1.28 -23.19
C LEU A 273 -6.84 -2.68 -23.37
N GLU A 274 -6.36 -3.41 -24.35
CA GLU A 274 -6.73 -4.80 -24.57
C GLU A 274 -5.67 -5.71 -23.97
N ILE A 275 -6.03 -6.60 -23.05
CA ILE A 275 -5.14 -7.62 -22.50
C ILE A 275 -5.68 -9.00 -22.92
N ILE A 276 -4.81 -9.83 -23.47
CA ILE A 276 -5.12 -11.21 -23.84
C ILE A 276 -4.83 -12.10 -22.63
N GLU A 277 -5.88 -12.60 -22.01
CA GLU A 277 -5.80 -13.67 -21.03
C GLU A 277 -5.85 -15.02 -21.78
N PRO A 278 -5.28 -16.12 -21.23
CA PRO A 278 -5.17 -17.39 -21.95
C PRO A 278 -6.50 -17.98 -22.44
N ASP A 279 -7.62 -17.63 -21.80
CA ASP A 279 -8.95 -18.09 -22.19
C ASP A 279 -9.93 -16.94 -22.52
N ASN A 280 -9.50 -15.68 -22.48
CA ASN A 280 -10.39 -14.53 -22.63
C ASN A 280 -9.68 -13.26 -23.11
N LYS A 281 -10.41 -12.35 -23.75
CA LYS A 281 -9.93 -11.00 -24.04
C LYS A 281 -10.54 -10.05 -23.02
N LYS A 282 -9.69 -9.32 -22.30
CA LYS A 282 -10.11 -8.30 -21.35
C LYS A 282 -9.87 -6.92 -21.95
N ILE A 283 -10.95 -6.18 -22.18
CA ILE A 283 -10.88 -4.79 -22.59
C ILE A 283 -11.03 -3.94 -21.33
N ILE A 284 -10.14 -2.96 -21.18
CA ILE A 284 -10.20 -2.03 -20.08
C ILE A 284 -10.28 -0.62 -20.62
N GLU A 285 -11.42 0.03 -20.34
CA GLU A 285 -11.64 1.43 -20.68
C GLU A 285 -10.61 2.31 -19.96
N ILE A 286 -9.85 3.08 -20.74
CA ILE A 286 -8.83 3.99 -20.22
C ILE A 286 -9.30 5.44 -20.39
N ILE A 287 -9.12 6.24 -19.35
CA ILE A 287 -9.38 7.67 -19.36
C ILE A 287 -8.11 8.44 -19.02
N GLN A 288 -8.04 9.67 -19.52
CA GLN A 288 -7.03 10.64 -19.12
C GLN A 288 -7.49 11.37 -17.85
N VAL A 289 -6.62 11.46 -16.86
CA VAL A 289 -6.85 12.15 -15.57
C VAL A 289 -5.69 13.11 -15.27
N PRO A 290 -5.87 14.09 -14.38
CA PRO A 290 -4.75 14.91 -13.90
C PRO A 290 -3.68 14.05 -13.22
N ASN A 291 -2.42 14.49 -13.28
CA ASN A 291 -1.32 13.89 -12.52
C ASN A 291 -1.40 14.34 -11.05
N GLU A 292 -2.40 13.83 -10.33
CA GLU A 292 -2.74 14.24 -8.95
C GLU A 292 -1.61 14.03 -7.94
N PHE A 293 -0.72 13.05 -8.19
CA PHE A 293 0.40 12.70 -7.30
C PHE A 293 1.73 13.35 -7.71
N ASN A 294 1.72 14.22 -8.73
CA ASN A 294 2.91 14.91 -9.25
C ASN A 294 4.07 13.96 -9.61
N ILE A 295 3.74 12.78 -10.14
CA ILE A 295 4.72 11.75 -10.53
C ILE A 295 5.47 12.24 -11.77
N LYS A 296 6.81 12.20 -11.73
CA LYS A 296 7.68 12.65 -12.83
C LYS A 296 8.38 11.45 -13.47
N ILE A 297 7.59 10.56 -14.08
CA ILE A 297 8.11 9.41 -14.82
C ILE A 297 7.63 9.54 -16.25
N LYS A 298 8.56 9.31 -17.19
CA LYS A 298 8.25 8.97 -18.57
C LYS A 298 8.75 7.56 -18.79
N GLN A 299 7.86 6.67 -19.22
CA GLN A 299 8.28 5.32 -19.58
C GLN A 299 9.20 5.40 -20.81
N SER A 300 10.31 4.67 -20.75
CA SER A 300 11.24 4.54 -21.88
C SER A 300 10.52 3.77 -23.00
N ASN A 301 10.55 4.31 -24.23
CA ASN A 301 10.07 3.59 -25.42
C ASN A 301 11.04 2.48 -25.82
#